data_AF-A0A524A1G3-F1
#
_entry.id   AF-A0A524A1G3-F1
#
_cell.length_a   1.000
_cell.length_b   1.000
_cell.length_c   1.000
_cell.angle_alpha   90.00
_cell.angle_beta   90.00
_cell.angle_gamma   90.00
#
_symmetry.space_group_name_H-M   'P 1'
#
loop_
_entity.id
_entity.type
_entity.pdbx_description
1 polymer ?
#
loop_
_entity_poly.entity_id
_entity_poly.type
_entity_poly.pdbx_seq_one_letter_code
_entity_poly.pdbx_strand_id
1 'polypeptide(L)'
;MVYPPASSPGAPSGIRASSRPATKAASPWHSPARDASGTSSHPSPPFPYTTVISSSVQGPTNMDASGKIAFCGINCSECPAYKATQADDSEKLAEVARKWSSDELQLGPEDVLCDGCHSERVFNWAHKCTTRQCGLEKGVENCAQCDEYFCDKLEKHWGTLGEETRVACKSTLDDLALHYMG
;
A
#
# COMPACT_ATOMS: atom_id res chain seq x y z
N MET A 1 14.07 20.17 20.48
CA MET A 1 15.00 20.12 19.34
C MET A 1 14.19 20.36 18.08
N VAL A 2 14.24 21.59 17.56
CA VAL A 2 13.52 22.01 16.36
C VAL A 2 14.61 22.43 15.38
N TYR A 3 14.82 21.66 14.31
CA TYR A 3 15.79 22.04 13.27
C TYR A 3 15.05 22.81 12.15
N PRO A 4 15.59 23.95 11.68
CA PRO A 4 14.93 24.87 10.73
C PRO A 4 14.98 24.39 9.26
N PRO A 5 14.14 24.96 8.36
CA PRO A 5 14.02 24.53 6.98
C PRO A 5 15.20 24.99 6.10
N ALA A 6 15.69 24.06 5.27
CA ALA A 6 16.77 24.29 4.31
C ALA A 6 16.34 25.25 3.18
N SER A 7 17.18 26.24 2.93
CA SER A 7 17.05 27.21 1.83
C SER A 7 17.42 26.56 0.48
N SER A 8 16.58 26.75 -0.54
CA SER A 8 16.79 26.26 -1.90
C SER A 8 17.89 27.01 -2.65
N PRO A 9 18.72 26.36 -3.49
CA PRO A 9 19.56 27.05 -4.47
C PRO A 9 18.82 27.30 -5.79
N GLY A 10 19.07 28.47 -6.37
CA GLY A 10 18.35 29.04 -7.51
C GLY A 10 18.64 28.44 -8.89
N ALA A 11 17.70 28.70 -9.81
CA ALA A 11 17.75 28.31 -11.21
C ALA A 11 18.60 29.30 -12.06
N PRO A 12 19.36 28.83 -13.06
CA PRO A 12 20.02 29.71 -14.01
C PRO A 12 19.08 30.22 -15.11
N SER A 13 19.29 31.49 -15.47
CA SER A 13 18.59 32.24 -16.53
C SER A 13 19.36 32.25 -17.86
N GLY A 14 18.61 32.30 -18.97
CA GLY A 14 19.07 32.63 -20.33
C GLY A 14 19.23 31.40 -21.25
N ILE A 15 18.84 31.38 -22.53
CA ILE A 15 18.68 32.46 -23.50
C ILE A 15 17.93 31.99 -24.78
N ARG A 16 16.97 32.84 -25.19
CA ARG A 16 16.64 33.37 -26.54
C ARG A 16 16.09 32.50 -27.69
N ALA A 17 15.09 33.10 -28.33
CA ALA A 17 14.20 32.61 -29.38
C ALA A 17 14.73 32.74 -30.82
N SER A 18 14.13 31.98 -31.75
CA SER A 18 13.96 32.38 -33.16
C SER A 18 12.78 31.68 -33.85
N SER A 19 11.72 32.46 -34.05
CA SER A 19 10.69 32.55 -35.10
C SER A 19 10.55 31.54 -36.27
N ARG A 20 9.28 31.09 -36.43
CA ARG A 20 8.40 30.96 -37.65
C ARG A 20 8.70 29.88 -38.74
N PRO A 21 7.73 29.53 -39.63
CA PRO A 21 6.29 29.85 -39.70
C PRO A 21 5.37 28.61 -39.92
N ALA A 22 4.06 28.91 -39.94
CA ALA A 22 2.95 27.99 -40.16
C ALA A 22 2.89 27.34 -41.55
N THR A 23 2.54 26.05 -41.60
CA THR A 23 1.82 25.46 -42.72
C THR A 23 0.68 24.57 -42.24
N LYS A 24 -0.46 24.79 -42.88
CA LYS A 24 -1.75 24.13 -42.75
C LYS A 24 -1.64 22.71 -43.32
N ALA A 25 -2.05 21.69 -42.58
CA ALA A 25 -2.39 20.39 -43.17
C ALA A 25 -3.45 19.69 -42.31
N ALA A 26 -4.68 19.77 -42.80
CA ALA A 26 -5.77 18.92 -42.37
C ALA A 26 -5.39 17.45 -42.61
N SER A 27 -5.50 16.62 -41.58
CA SER A 27 -5.40 15.17 -41.71
C SER A 27 -6.80 14.57 -41.61
N PRO A 28 -7.33 13.97 -42.69
CA PRO A 28 -8.66 13.39 -42.74
C PRO A 28 -8.57 11.90 -42.38
N TRP A 29 -8.48 11.59 -41.10
CA TRP A 29 -8.63 10.20 -40.66
C TRP A 29 -10.10 9.89 -40.47
N HIS A 30 -10.68 9.55 -41.63
CA HIS A 30 -11.96 8.92 -41.80
C HIS A 30 -12.09 7.74 -40.84
N SER A 31 -13.21 7.71 -40.10
CA SER A 31 -13.73 6.47 -39.55
C SER A 31 -14.37 5.68 -40.70
N PRO A 32 -13.98 4.43 -40.99
CA PRO A 32 -14.85 3.55 -41.71
C PRO A 32 -15.92 3.05 -40.74
N ALA A 33 -17.16 3.45 -41.00
CA ALA A 33 -18.33 2.68 -40.62
C ALA A 33 -18.13 1.23 -41.09
N ARG A 34 -18.32 0.26 -40.19
CA ARG A 34 -18.54 -1.13 -40.59
C ARG A 34 -19.94 -1.52 -40.15
N ASP A 35 -20.67 -1.91 -41.17
CA ASP A 35 -22.08 -2.22 -41.18
C ASP A 35 -22.46 -3.36 -40.25
N ALA A 36 -23.67 -3.23 -39.73
CA ALA A 36 -24.45 -4.29 -39.16
C ALA A 36 -24.65 -5.41 -40.19
N SER A 37 -24.42 -6.66 -39.78
CA SER A 37 -25.13 -7.88 -40.22
C SER A 37 -24.42 -9.10 -39.61
N GLY A 38 -24.91 -9.59 -38.49
CA GLY A 38 -24.40 -10.79 -37.83
C GLY A 38 -25.49 -11.37 -36.94
N THR A 39 -26.33 -12.18 -37.57
CA THR A 39 -27.47 -12.88 -36.97
C THR A 39 -27.04 -13.67 -35.74
N SER A 40 -27.69 -13.36 -34.63
CA SER A 40 -27.68 -14.10 -33.38
C SER A 40 -28.25 -15.51 -33.59
N SER A 41 -27.37 -16.51 -33.55
CA SER A 41 -27.74 -17.92 -33.41
C SER A 41 -26.80 -18.54 -32.39
N HIS A 42 -27.18 -18.46 -31.11
CA HIS A 42 -26.57 -19.25 -30.05
C HIS A 42 -27.22 -20.64 -30.05
N PRO A 43 -26.51 -21.74 -30.35
CA PRO A 43 -26.93 -23.05 -29.90
C PRO A 43 -26.54 -23.21 -28.43
N SER A 44 -27.55 -23.31 -27.56
CA SER A 44 -27.38 -23.81 -26.19
C SER A 44 -26.83 -25.23 -26.23
N PRO A 45 -25.70 -25.54 -25.58
CA PRO A 45 -25.34 -26.94 -25.33
C PRO A 45 -26.23 -27.48 -24.19
N PRO A 46 -26.93 -28.61 -24.40
CA PRO A 46 -27.33 -29.44 -23.27
C PRO A 46 -26.05 -30.11 -22.77
N PHE A 47 -25.79 -30.15 -21.47
CA PHE A 47 -25.09 -31.21 -20.73
C PHE A 47 -24.62 -30.64 -19.38
N PRO A 48 -24.65 -31.47 -18.32
CA PRO A 48 -24.75 -31.00 -16.94
C PRO A 48 -23.41 -30.42 -16.48
N TYR A 49 -23.43 -29.18 -15.99
CA TYR A 49 -22.29 -28.55 -15.33
C TYR A 49 -22.05 -29.22 -13.96
N THR A 50 -21.44 -30.38 -13.98
CA THR A 50 -20.50 -30.81 -12.93
C THR A 50 -19.11 -30.64 -13.51
N THR A 51 -18.64 -29.39 -13.53
CA THR A 51 -17.24 -29.06 -13.73
C THR A 51 -16.78 -28.27 -12.53
N VAL A 52 -16.13 -29.01 -11.63
CA VAL A 52 -15.07 -28.58 -10.72
C VAL A 52 -14.65 -27.12 -10.87
N ILE A 53 -14.98 -26.29 -9.86
CA ILE A 53 -14.25 -25.04 -9.64
C ILE A 53 -12.88 -25.43 -9.07
N SER A 54 -11.98 -25.83 -9.96
CA SER A 54 -10.55 -25.96 -9.69
C SER A 54 -9.85 -24.82 -10.38
N SER A 55 -9.81 -23.67 -9.72
CA SER A 55 -8.88 -22.58 -9.99
C SER A 55 -8.94 -21.64 -8.80
N SER A 56 -8.17 -22.01 -7.78
CA SER A 56 -7.49 -21.14 -6.85
C SER A 56 -7.58 -19.64 -7.17
N VAL A 57 -8.64 -18.98 -6.72
CA VAL A 57 -8.50 -17.59 -6.30
C VAL A 57 -7.84 -17.67 -4.93
N GLN A 58 -6.52 -17.89 -4.92
CA GLN A 58 -5.73 -17.45 -3.77
C GLN A 58 -5.66 -15.92 -3.88
N GLY A 59 -6.75 -15.25 -3.49
CA GLY A 59 -6.59 -13.97 -2.81
C GLY A 59 -5.66 -14.20 -1.61
N PRO A 60 -5.01 -13.16 -1.06
CA PRO A 60 -4.04 -13.34 0.01
C PRO A 60 -4.73 -14.03 1.20
N THR A 61 -4.61 -15.36 1.29
CA THR A 61 -5.10 -16.13 2.41
C THR A 61 -4.11 -15.93 3.54
N ASN A 62 -4.05 -14.71 4.07
CA ASN A 62 -3.44 -14.35 5.34
C ASN A 62 -4.35 -14.85 6.48
N MET A 63 -4.79 -16.11 6.36
CA MET A 63 -5.57 -16.84 7.37
C MET A 63 -4.63 -17.62 8.29
N ASP A 64 -3.32 -17.33 8.27
CA ASP A 64 -2.37 -17.80 9.27
C ASP A 64 -2.50 -16.95 10.55
N ALA A 65 -3.63 -17.16 11.21
CA ALA A 65 -4.12 -16.53 12.43
C ALA A 65 -3.22 -16.77 13.66
N SER A 66 -1.96 -16.34 13.60
CA SER A 66 -1.03 -16.23 14.74
C SER A 66 -0.07 -15.04 14.58
N GLY A 67 -0.24 -14.26 13.50
CA GLY A 67 0.62 -13.13 13.19
C GLY A 67 0.23 -11.85 13.95
N LYS A 68 1.24 -11.10 14.42
CA LYS A 68 1.05 -9.81 15.12
C LYS A 68 0.52 -8.77 14.13
N ILE A 69 -0.78 -8.48 14.14
CA ILE A 69 -1.40 -7.52 13.21
C ILE A 69 -1.28 -6.10 13.76
N ALA A 70 -0.77 -5.17 12.96
CA ALA A 70 -0.69 -3.76 13.33
C ALA A 70 -2.07 -3.09 13.36
N PHE A 71 -2.18 -1.92 13.99
CA PHE A 71 -3.43 -1.15 14.02
C PHE A 71 -4.05 -0.93 12.63
N CYS A 72 -3.21 -0.68 11.62
CA CYS A 72 -3.64 -0.43 10.25
C CYS A 72 -3.90 -1.67 9.40
N GLY A 73 -3.71 -2.89 9.92
CA GLY A 73 -3.91 -4.15 9.19
C GLY A 73 -2.65 -4.78 8.59
N ILE A 74 -1.48 -4.15 8.72
CA ILE A 74 -0.20 -4.74 8.28
C ILE A 74 0.14 -5.95 9.16
N ASN A 75 0.48 -7.08 8.53
CA ASN A 75 1.03 -8.24 9.23
C ASN A 75 2.49 -8.00 9.61
N CYS A 76 2.78 -7.73 10.89
CA CYS A 76 4.15 -7.52 11.34
C CYS A 76 5.00 -8.78 11.24
N SER A 77 4.39 -9.97 11.22
CA SER A 77 5.11 -11.26 11.15
C SER A 77 5.83 -11.43 9.81
N GLU A 78 5.34 -10.78 8.76
CA GLU A 78 5.97 -10.78 7.45
C GLU A 78 6.94 -9.61 7.23
N CYS A 79 6.90 -8.61 8.12
CA CYS A 79 7.73 -7.41 8.03
C CYS A 79 9.22 -7.76 8.18
N PRO A 80 10.09 -7.31 7.26
CA PRO A 80 11.52 -7.62 7.32
C PRO A 80 12.21 -6.97 8.52
N ALA A 81 11.82 -5.75 8.91
CA ALA A 81 12.33 -5.07 10.11
C ALA A 81 12.02 -5.85 11.39
N TYR A 82 10.78 -6.34 11.52
CA TYR A 82 10.37 -7.14 12.67
C TYR A 82 11.14 -8.46 12.72
N LYS A 83 11.18 -9.21 11.61
CA LYS A 83 11.91 -10.49 11.53
C LYS A 83 13.40 -10.32 11.83
N ALA A 84 14.03 -9.28 11.31
CA ALA A 84 15.44 -8.99 11.57
C ALA A 84 15.69 -8.63 13.04
N THR A 85 14.78 -7.85 13.66
CA THR A 85 14.86 -7.49 15.08
C THR A 85 14.71 -8.72 15.98
N GLN A 86 13.73 -9.60 15.70
CA GLN A 86 13.52 -10.82 16.49
C GLN A 86 14.66 -11.84 16.33
N ALA A 87 15.35 -11.80 15.19
CA ALA A 87 16.51 -12.66 14.92
C ALA A 87 17.84 -12.08 15.43
N ASP A 88 17.84 -10.86 15.99
CA ASP A 88 19.05 -10.10 16.35
C ASP A 88 20.07 -10.03 15.18
N ASP A 89 19.56 -9.91 13.96
CA ASP A 89 20.34 -9.99 12.73
C ASP A 89 20.71 -8.59 12.24
N SER A 90 21.88 -8.10 12.68
CA SER A 90 22.38 -6.77 12.34
C SER A 90 22.61 -6.57 10.84
N GLU A 91 22.96 -7.63 10.09
CA GLU A 91 23.18 -7.54 8.64
C GLU A 91 21.86 -7.32 7.91
N LYS A 92 20.81 -8.06 8.28
CA LYS A 92 19.47 -7.84 7.74
C LYS A 92 18.91 -6.47 8.14
N LEU A 93 19.15 -6.00 9.36
CA LEU A 93 18.75 -4.66 9.77
C LEU A 93 19.44 -3.58 8.90
N ALA A 94 20.74 -3.72 8.64
CA ALA A 94 21.47 -2.82 7.73
C ALA A 94 20.93 -2.89 6.28
N GLU A 95 20.53 -4.07 5.81
CA GLU A 95 19.89 -4.22 4.50
C GLU A 95 18.54 -3.51 4.44
N VAL A 96 17.69 -3.68 5.46
CA VAL A 96 16.39 -3.00 5.55
C VAL A 96 16.58 -1.49 5.62
N ALA A 97 17.50 -1.01 6.46
CA ALA A 97 17.83 0.40 6.58
C ALA A 97 18.27 1.00 5.24
N ARG A 98 19.16 0.32 4.50
CA ARG A 98 19.56 0.76 3.16
C ARG A 98 18.41 0.77 2.16
N LYS A 99 17.54 -0.25 2.19
CA LYS A 99 16.37 -0.35 1.29
C LYS A 99 15.33 0.74 1.55
N TRP A 100 15.20 1.18 2.81
CA TRP A 100 14.22 2.19 3.21
C TRP A 100 14.81 3.60 3.26
N SER A 101 16.12 3.73 3.11
CA SER A 101 16.78 5.02 2.95
C SER A 101 16.43 5.62 1.59
N SER A 102 16.34 6.95 1.54
CA SER A 102 16.25 7.74 0.32
C SER A 102 17.42 8.73 0.26
N ASP A 103 17.57 9.43 -0.87
CA ASP A 103 18.61 10.47 -1.01
C ASP A 103 18.50 11.59 0.03
N GLU A 104 17.28 11.79 0.56
CA GLU A 104 16.96 12.82 1.55
C GLU A 104 17.06 12.30 2.99
N LEU A 105 16.99 10.98 3.20
CA LEU A 105 16.98 10.35 4.51
C LEU A 105 17.79 9.06 4.50
N GLN A 106 18.95 9.09 5.17
CA GLN A 106 19.74 7.90 5.45
C GLN A 106 19.32 7.31 6.80
N LEU A 107 18.97 6.03 6.79
CA LEU A 107 18.60 5.26 7.98
C LEU A 107 19.77 4.33 8.36
N GLY A 108 20.02 4.22 9.66
CA GLY A 108 20.88 3.20 10.26
C GLY A 108 20.11 1.95 10.68
N PRO A 109 20.81 0.84 10.99
CA PRO A 109 20.20 -0.35 11.59
C PRO A 109 19.36 -0.05 12.85
N GLU A 110 19.80 0.92 13.65
CA GLU A 110 19.12 1.39 14.86
C GLU A 110 17.78 2.07 14.58
N ASP A 111 17.62 2.70 13.42
CA ASP A 111 16.39 3.41 13.03
C ASP A 111 15.26 2.45 12.61
N VAL A 112 15.62 1.21 12.25
CA VAL A 112 14.70 0.19 11.73
C VAL A 112 14.39 -0.93 12.73
N LEU A 113 14.92 -0.84 13.96
CA LEU A 113 14.56 -1.77 15.05
C LEU A 113 13.06 -1.72 15.34
N CYS A 114 12.40 -2.87 15.37
CA CYS A 114 10.94 -2.92 15.52
C CYS A 114 10.46 -4.23 16.16
N ASP A 115 9.76 -4.13 17.30
CA ASP A 115 9.10 -5.25 17.97
C ASP A 115 7.58 -5.31 17.67
N GLY A 116 7.15 -4.60 16.62
CA GLY A 116 5.76 -4.57 16.16
C GLY A 116 4.94 -3.40 16.71
N CYS A 117 3.81 -3.13 16.09
CA CYS A 117 3.10 -1.85 16.25
C CYS A 117 2.64 -1.55 17.69
N HIS A 118 2.34 -2.58 18.49
CA HIS A 118 1.92 -2.48 19.89
C HIS A 118 3.05 -2.33 20.90
N SER A 119 4.30 -2.54 20.47
CA SER A 119 5.46 -2.44 21.37
C SER A 119 5.90 -0.99 21.55
N GLU A 120 6.75 -0.75 22.55
CA GLU A 120 7.41 0.54 22.74
C GLU A 120 8.54 0.75 21.73
N ARG A 121 9.34 -0.29 21.45
CA ARG A 121 10.46 -0.26 20.51
C ARG A 121 9.95 -0.48 19.08
N VAL A 122 9.79 0.61 18.34
CA VAL A 122 9.33 0.62 16.95
C VAL A 122 10.28 1.42 16.08
N PHE A 123 10.29 1.15 14.77
CA PHE A 123 11.14 1.89 13.85
C PHE A 123 10.77 3.38 13.89
N ASN A 124 11.75 4.26 13.63
CA ASN A 124 11.67 5.67 14.02
C ASN A 124 10.43 6.42 13.47
N TRP A 125 9.95 6.07 12.29
CA TRP A 125 8.75 6.66 11.69
C TRP A 125 7.42 6.18 12.30
N ALA A 126 7.38 4.99 12.88
CA ALA A 126 6.17 4.49 13.54
C ALA A 126 5.75 5.36 14.72
N HIS A 127 6.68 6.07 15.38
CA HIS A 127 6.36 7.04 16.42
C HIS A 127 5.49 8.22 15.94
N LYS A 128 5.59 8.56 14.65
CA LYS A 128 4.80 9.64 14.01
C LYS A 128 3.55 9.11 13.30
N CYS A 129 3.29 7.80 13.35
CA CYS A 129 2.11 7.21 12.73
C CYS A 129 0.85 7.60 13.51
N THR A 130 -0.01 8.42 12.90
CA THR A 130 -1.26 8.89 13.49
C THR A 130 -2.24 7.77 13.78
N THR A 131 -2.30 6.74 12.92
CA THR A 131 -3.12 5.55 13.13
C THR A 131 -2.68 4.76 14.36
N ARG A 132 -1.36 4.60 14.56
CA ARG A 132 -0.80 3.93 15.75
C ARG A 132 -1.15 4.71 17.03
N GLN A 133 -0.94 6.02 17.03
CA GLN A 133 -1.26 6.88 18.17
C GLN A 133 -2.75 6.78 18.52
N CYS A 134 -3.63 6.88 17.51
CA CYS A 134 -5.07 6.75 17.70
C CYS A 134 -5.48 5.39 18.27
N GLY A 135 -4.86 4.30 17.82
CA GLY A 135 -5.14 2.95 18.33
C GLY A 135 -4.72 2.78 19.79
N LEU A 136 -3.53 3.29 20.15
CA LEU A 136 -3.03 3.30 21.53
C LEU A 136 -3.93 4.13 22.45
N GLU A 137 -4.34 5.32 22.03
CA GLU A 137 -5.23 6.20 22.80
C GLU A 137 -6.60 5.57 23.05
N LYS A 138 -7.14 4.85 22.06
CA LYS A 138 -8.42 4.15 22.17
C LYS A 138 -8.33 2.80 22.89
N GLY A 139 -7.13 2.27 23.10
CA GLY A 139 -6.92 0.97 23.73
C GLY A 139 -7.46 -0.21 22.92
N VAL A 140 -7.55 -0.09 21.60
CA VAL A 140 -7.99 -1.19 20.71
C VAL A 140 -6.79 -2.04 20.29
N GLU A 141 -6.98 -3.33 20.01
CA GLU A 141 -5.90 -4.16 19.47
C GLU A 141 -5.59 -3.78 18.02
N ASN A 142 -6.60 -3.46 17.22
CA ASN A 142 -6.40 -2.97 15.87
C ASN A 142 -7.64 -2.20 15.42
N CYS A 143 -7.58 -1.56 14.25
CA CYS A 143 -8.72 -0.80 13.77
C CYS A 143 -9.98 -1.65 13.54
N ALA A 144 -9.90 -2.97 13.37
CA ALA A 144 -11.08 -3.81 13.22
C ALA A 144 -11.93 -3.92 14.49
N GLN A 145 -11.37 -3.63 15.67
CA GLN A 145 -12.11 -3.52 16.94
C GLN A 145 -12.61 -2.10 17.22
N CYS A 146 -12.30 -1.13 16.36
CA CYS A 146 -12.69 0.25 16.58
C CYS A 146 -14.11 0.49 16.06
N ASP A 147 -14.99 1.05 16.88
CA ASP A 147 -16.39 1.37 16.50
C ASP A 147 -16.49 2.35 15.31
N GLU A 148 -15.45 3.15 15.09
CA GLU A 148 -15.34 4.08 13.97
C GLU A 148 -14.78 3.43 12.69
N TYR A 149 -14.46 2.13 12.67
CA TYR A 149 -14.00 1.45 11.47
C TYR A 149 -15.16 1.31 10.47
N PHE A 150 -15.05 1.79 9.22
CA PHE A 150 -13.92 2.40 8.52
C PHE A 150 -13.87 3.95 8.65
N CYS A 151 -12.69 4.56 8.87
CA CYS A 151 -12.56 6.02 9.07
C CYS A 151 -11.50 6.74 8.20
N ASP A 152 -11.68 8.05 8.04
CA ASP A 152 -10.81 8.95 7.24
C ASP A 152 -9.34 8.95 7.68
N LYS A 153 -9.05 8.78 8.98
CA LYS A 153 -7.66 8.74 9.48
C LYS A 153 -6.92 7.54 8.93
N LEU A 154 -7.58 6.39 8.93
CA LEU A 154 -7.04 5.14 8.41
C LEU A 154 -6.89 5.21 6.88
N GLU A 155 -7.91 5.73 6.19
CA GLU A 155 -7.88 5.95 4.74
C GLU A 155 -6.67 6.81 4.31
N LYS A 156 -6.46 7.93 5.00
CA LYS A 156 -5.31 8.82 4.74
C LYS A 156 -3.98 8.12 4.97
N HIS A 157 -3.88 7.29 6.01
CA HIS A 157 -2.67 6.52 6.28
C HIS A 157 -2.39 5.51 5.17
N TRP A 158 -3.41 4.77 4.71
CA TRP A 158 -3.27 3.85 3.59
C TRP A 158 -2.83 4.53 2.29
N GLY A 159 -3.25 5.78 2.05
CA GLY A 159 -2.75 6.58 0.93
C GLY A 159 -1.23 6.79 0.93
N THR A 160 -0.55 6.65 2.08
CA THR A 160 0.92 6.77 2.18
C THR A 160 1.67 5.45 1.93
N LEU A 161 0.97 4.31 1.96
CA LEU A 161 1.55 2.97 1.86
C LEU A 161 1.49 2.36 0.45
N GLY A 162 0.75 3.00 -0.46
CA GLY A 162 0.47 2.50 -1.81
C GLY A 162 -0.80 1.63 -1.89
N GLU A 163 -1.35 1.51 -3.09
CA GLU A 163 -2.65 0.86 -3.33
C GLU A 163 -2.64 -0.64 -2.99
N GLU A 164 -1.57 -1.35 -3.35
CA GLU A 164 -1.45 -2.78 -3.05
C GLU A 164 -1.44 -3.05 -1.53
N THR A 165 -0.60 -2.31 -0.79
CA THR A 165 -0.53 -2.40 0.67
C THR A 165 -1.86 -2.04 1.31
N ARG A 166 -2.55 -1.01 0.81
CA ARG A 166 -3.89 -0.61 1.25
C ARG A 166 -4.88 -1.76 1.12
N VAL A 167 -4.97 -2.39 -0.06
CA VAL A 167 -5.92 -3.48 -0.31
C VAL A 167 -5.65 -4.65 0.63
N ALA A 168 -4.38 -5.02 0.81
CA ALA A 168 -3.98 -6.08 1.74
C ALA A 168 -4.36 -5.73 3.19
N CYS A 169 -4.04 -4.52 3.65
CA CYS A 169 -4.36 -4.05 5.00
C CYS A 169 -5.87 -4.04 5.27
N LYS A 170 -6.66 -3.55 4.30
CA LYS A 170 -8.11 -3.51 4.39
C LYS A 170 -8.70 -4.90 4.49
N SER A 171 -8.26 -5.83 3.64
CA SER A 171 -8.71 -7.22 3.68
C SER A 171 -8.48 -7.83 5.06
N THR A 172 -7.26 -7.68 5.61
CA THR A 172 -6.92 -8.19 6.95
C THR A 172 -7.84 -7.63 8.03
N LEU A 173 -8.12 -6.32 8.02
CA LEU A 173 -9.00 -5.71 9.02
C LEU A 173 -10.47 -6.11 8.83
N ASP A 174 -10.95 -6.23 7.60
CA ASP A 174 -12.31 -6.69 7.31
C ASP A 174 -12.52 -8.12 7.82
N ASP A 175 -11.55 -9.01 7.57
CA ASP A 175 -11.59 -10.40 8.04
C ASP A 175 -11.59 -10.45 9.57
N LEU A 176 -10.71 -9.67 10.23
CA LEU A 176 -10.67 -9.57 11.70
C LEU A 176 -11.98 -9.03 12.28
N ALA A 177 -12.59 -8.03 11.64
CA ALA A 177 -13.86 -7.46 12.10
C ALA A 177 -14.97 -8.52 12.10
N LEU A 178 -15.03 -9.37 11.07
CA LEU A 178 -15.95 -10.49 11.01
C LEU A 178 -15.70 -11.50 12.12
N HIS A 179 -14.43 -11.78 12.45
CA HIS A 179 -14.07 -12.67 13.54
C HIS A 179 -14.47 -12.12 14.93
N TYR A 180 -14.37 -10.81 15.15
CA TYR A 180 -14.75 -10.19 16.43
C TYR A 180 -16.27 -10.11 16.65
N MET A 181 -17.08 -10.20 15.59
CA MET A 181 -18.54 -10.21 15.67
C MET A 181 -19.14 -11.61 15.90
N GLY A 182 -18.29 -12.64 16.02
CA GLY A 182 -18.67 -14.05 16.22
C GLY A 182 -19.02 -14.41 17.65
#